data_AF-A0A7V9DR22-F1
#
_entry.id   AF-A0A7V9DR22-F1
#
_cell.length_a   1.000
_cell.length_b   1.000
_cell.length_c   1.000
_cell.angle_alpha   90.00
_cell.angle_beta   90.00
_cell.angle_gamma   90.00
#
_symmetry.space_group_name_H-M   'P 1'
#
loop_
_entity.id
_entity.type
_entity.pdbx_description
1 polymer ?
#
loop_
_entity_poly.entity_id
_entity_poly.type
_entity_poly.pdbx_seq_one_letter_code
_entity_poly.pdbx_strand_id
1 'polypeptide(L)'
;MRIHLDTDLGGDPDDACALALLLGWPDITITGITTTIDPGGWRAAYVAHCLELAGRQGIPVAAGAAVSSTRRELAEPVIGDPRYWPATIRPRPSPPGAALDCYRTASTTTPAWSPSGRTRILRLSNCSAPAA
;
A
#
# COMPACT_ATOMS: atom_id res chain seq x y z
N MET A 1 -4.37 17.79 -2.59
CA MET A 1 -5.15 16.59 -2.98
C MET A 1 -4.90 15.46 -1.98
N ARG A 2 -5.95 14.70 -1.63
CA ARG A 2 -5.87 13.59 -0.68
C ARG A 2 -5.91 12.26 -1.43
N ILE A 3 -4.98 11.36 -1.11
CA ILE A 3 -4.86 10.05 -1.75
C ILE A 3 -4.91 8.96 -0.71
N HIS A 4 -5.66 7.90 -0.97
CA HIS A 4 -5.43 6.59 -0.37
C HIS A 4 -4.72 5.73 -1.41
N LEU A 5 -3.60 5.12 -1.05
CA LEU A 5 -2.81 4.29 -1.95
C LEU A 5 -3.15 2.80 -1.72
N ASP A 6 -3.53 2.10 -2.78
CA ASP A 6 -3.69 0.64 -2.80
C ASP A 6 -2.60 0.06 -3.71
N THR A 7 -1.66 -0.73 -3.18
CA THR A 7 -0.42 -1.12 -3.91
C THR A 7 -0.06 -2.60 -3.74
N ASP A 8 0.61 -3.19 -4.74
CA ASP A 8 1.25 -4.51 -4.65
C ASP A 8 2.78 -4.44 -4.50
N LEU A 9 3.29 -3.34 -3.92
CA LEU A 9 4.71 -3.07 -3.67
C LEU A 9 5.49 -4.30 -3.19
N GLY A 10 6.59 -4.58 -3.88
CA GLY A 10 7.52 -5.66 -3.55
C GLY A 10 7.66 -6.73 -4.63
N GLY A 11 6.93 -6.63 -5.74
CA GLY A 11 7.17 -7.42 -6.96
C GLY A 11 8.27 -6.83 -7.83
N ASP A 12 8.16 -5.54 -8.16
CA ASP A 12 9.16 -4.78 -8.89
C ASP A 12 9.29 -3.34 -8.32
N PRO A 13 10.26 -2.53 -8.79
CA PRO A 13 10.56 -1.22 -8.20
C PRO A 13 9.52 -0.11 -8.45
N ASP A 14 8.58 -0.26 -9.39
CA ASP A 14 7.75 0.85 -9.86
C ASP A 14 6.81 1.42 -8.77
N ASP A 15 6.21 0.57 -7.94
CA ASP A 15 5.39 0.94 -6.80
C ASP A 15 6.17 1.74 -5.75
N ALA A 16 7.43 1.36 -5.50
CA ALA A 16 8.29 2.07 -4.56
C ALA A 16 8.64 3.47 -5.09
N CYS A 17 8.90 3.59 -6.39
CA CYS A 17 9.07 4.88 -7.06
C CYS A 17 7.80 5.74 -6.98
N ALA A 18 6.62 5.14 -7.21
CA ALA A 18 5.35 5.84 -7.11
C ALA A 18 5.07 6.32 -5.67
N LEU A 19 5.34 5.49 -4.66
CA LEU A 19 5.25 5.88 -3.25
C LEU A 19 6.20 7.04 -2.95
N ALA A 20 7.47 6.96 -3.38
CA ALA A 20 8.45 8.04 -3.18
C ALA A 20 8.00 9.36 -3.83
N LEU A 21 7.45 9.29 -5.05
CA LEU A 21 6.88 10.45 -5.73
C LEU A 21 5.72 11.05 -4.92
N LEU A 22 4.76 10.24 -4.47
CA LEU A 22 3.62 10.72 -3.67
C LEU A 22 4.05 11.35 -2.34
N LEU A 23 5.10 10.80 -1.69
CA LEU A 23 5.62 11.32 -0.43
C LEU A 23 6.33 12.66 -0.59
N GLY A 24 6.98 12.88 -1.74
CA GLY A 24 7.69 14.12 -2.06
C GLY A 24 6.88 15.17 -2.81
N TRP A 25 5.69 14.84 -3.32
CA TRP A 25 4.90 15.75 -4.15
C TRP A 25 4.21 16.83 -3.29
N PRO A 26 4.39 18.13 -3.59
CA PRO A 26 3.77 19.22 -2.84
C PRO A 26 2.25 19.17 -2.95
N ASP A 27 1.52 19.47 -1.88
CA ASP A 27 0.06 19.43 -1.83
C ASP A 27 -0.57 18.03 -1.91
N ILE A 28 0.19 16.93 -1.82
CA ILE A 28 -0.36 15.58 -1.62
C ILE A 28 -0.41 15.22 -0.14
N THR A 29 -1.56 14.71 0.29
CA THR A 29 -1.71 14.07 1.59
C THR A 29 -2.09 12.61 1.38
N ILE A 30 -1.18 11.70 1.69
CA ILE A 30 -1.51 10.27 1.81
C ILE A 30 -2.29 10.07 3.10
N THR A 31 -3.49 9.54 2.97
CA THR A 31 -4.47 9.38 4.06
C THR A 31 -4.45 7.99 4.67
N GLY A 32 -3.90 7.02 3.95
CA GLY A 32 -3.73 5.63 4.32
C GLY A 32 -3.14 4.86 3.15
N ILE A 33 -2.54 3.71 3.45
CA ILE A 33 -2.03 2.77 2.46
C ILE A 33 -2.61 1.39 2.77
N THR A 34 -3.10 0.71 1.74
CA THR A 34 -3.42 -0.71 1.79
C THR A 34 -2.59 -1.47 0.78
N THR A 35 -2.30 -2.72 1.08
CA THR A 35 -1.61 -3.60 0.14
C THR A 35 -2.57 -4.63 -0.43
N THR A 36 -2.28 -5.10 -1.64
CA THR A 36 -3.07 -6.15 -2.30
C THR A 36 -2.18 -7.32 -2.72
N ILE A 37 -2.79 -8.48 -2.89
CA ILE A 37 -2.11 -9.76 -3.16
C ILE A 37 -0.96 -9.95 -2.14
N ASP A 38 -1.27 -9.71 -0.85
CA ASP A 38 -0.28 -9.61 0.22
C ASP A 38 -0.36 -10.80 1.19
N PRO A 39 0.09 -12.00 0.77
CA PRO A 39 0.05 -13.17 1.63
C PRO A 39 0.94 -12.95 2.85
N GLY A 40 0.35 -13.07 4.04
CA GLY A 40 1.05 -12.89 5.30
C GLY A 40 1.40 -11.43 5.65
N GLY A 41 1.10 -10.44 4.80
CA GLY A 41 1.39 -9.03 5.10
C GLY A 41 2.85 -8.62 4.86
N TRP A 42 3.56 -9.28 3.94
CA TRP A 42 4.93 -8.92 3.58
C TRP A 42 5.01 -7.57 2.87
N ARG A 43 4.09 -7.28 1.94
CA ARG A 43 4.06 -6.00 1.22
C ARG A 43 3.75 -4.86 2.18
N ALA A 44 2.84 -5.06 3.12
CA ALA A 44 2.58 -4.10 4.18
C ALA A 44 3.83 -3.81 5.02
N ALA A 45 4.70 -4.81 5.24
CA ALA A 45 5.98 -4.62 5.89
C ALA A 45 6.98 -3.82 5.04
N TYR A 46 7.03 -4.07 3.73
CA TYR A 46 7.87 -3.32 2.80
C TYR A 46 7.43 -1.86 2.66
N VAL A 47 6.14 -1.60 2.54
CA VAL A 47 5.57 -0.25 2.60
C VAL A 47 5.98 0.44 3.90
N ALA A 48 5.80 -0.23 5.05
CA ALA A 48 6.17 0.34 6.33
C ALA A 48 7.67 0.67 6.42
N HIS A 49 8.53 -0.17 5.85
CA HIS A 49 9.96 0.09 5.77
C HIS A 49 10.29 1.31 4.88
N CYS A 50 9.66 1.42 3.71
CA CYS A 50 9.80 2.61 2.87
C CYS A 50 9.34 3.89 3.59
N LEU A 51 8.24 3.83 4.34
CA LEU A 51 7.77 4.94 5.17
C LEU A 51 8.75 5.29 6.29
N GLU A 52 9.40 4.30 6.89
CA GLU A 52 10.44 4.50 7.89
C GLU A 52 11.65 5.24 7.31
N LEU A 53 12.16 4.80 6.15
CA LEU A 53 13.25 5.47 5.45
C LEU A 53 12.91 6.92 5.09
N ALA A 54 11.63 7.21 4.78
CA ALA A 54 11.16 8.54 4.47
C ALA A 54 10.81 9.40 5.70
N GLY A 55 10.86 8.86 6.93
CA GLY A 55 10.44 9.56 8.15
C GLY A 55 8.93 9.83 8.23
N ARG A 56 8.11 8.95 7.64
CA ARG A 56 6.64 9.10 7.49
C ARG A 56 5.84 7.96 8.11
N GLN A 57 6.35 7.37 9.20
CA GLN A 57 5.76 6.22 9.91
C GLN A 57 4.34 6.47 10.47
N GLY A 58 3.89 7.73 10.54
CA GLY A 58 2.54 8.08 10.99
C GLY A 58 1.41 7.80 9.99
N ILE A 59 1.74 7.43 8.75
CA ILE A 59 0.73 7.07 7.74
C ILE A 59 0.21 5.66 8.05
N PRO A 60 -1.12 5.45 8.19
CA PRO A 60 -1.70 4.12 8.42
C PRO A 60 -1.41 3.16 7.27
N VAL A 61 -1.02 1.93 7.61
CA VAL A 61 -0.80 0.83 6.65
C VAL A 61 -1.59 -0.39 7.11
N ALA A 62 -2.35 -1.01 6.20
CA ALA A 62 -3.06 -2.25 6.47
C ALA A 62 -2.85 -3.27 5.34
N ALA A 63 -2.57 -4.52 5.70
CA ALA A 63 -2.52 -5.61 4.74
C ALA A 63 -3.94 -5.90 4.21
N GLY A 64 -4.08 -5.97 2.89
CA GLY A 64 -5.35 -6.30 2.23
C GLY A 64 -5.46 -7.77 1.86
N ALA A 65 -6.09 -8.05 0.72
CA ALA A 65 -6.35 -9.42 0.28
C ALA A 65 -5.03 -10.19 0.03
N ALA A 66 -4.96 -11.43 0.49
CA ALA A 66 -3.78 -12.28 0.32
C ALA A 66 -3.56 -12.77 -1.12
N VAL A 67 -4.63 -12.82 -1.92
CA VAL A 67 -4.63 -13.31 -3.30
C VAL A 67 -5.28 -12.29 -4.22
N SER A 68 -5.03 -12.42 -5.52
CA SER A 68 -5.75 -11.66 -6.54
C SER A 68 -7.26 -11.92 -6.45
N SER A 69 -8.07 -10.86 -6.40
CA SER A 69 -9.53 -11.00 -6.37
C SER A 69 -10.10 -11.55 -7.68
N THR A 70 -9.37 -11.45 -8.80
CA THR A 70 -9.82 -11.93 -10.11
C THR A 70 -9.39 -13.37 -10.38
N ARG A 71 -8.14 -13.72 -10.06
CA ARG A 71 -7.58 -15.06 -10.37
C ARG A 71 -7.46 -15.98 -9.17
N ARG A 72 -7.59 -15.45 -7.95
CA ARG A 72 -7.29 -16.16 -6.69
C ARG A 72 -5.88 -16.73 -6.64
N GLU A 73 -4.99 -16.17 -7.43
CA GLU A 73 -3.57 -16.52 -7.48
C GLU A 73 -2.80 -15.76 -6.40
N LEU A 74 -1.78 -16.43 -5.88
CA LEU A 74 -0.73 -15.81 -5.10
C LEU A 74 0.27 -15.18 -6.07
N ALA A 75 0.68 -13.95 -5.79
CA ALA A 75 1.88 -13.35 -6.35
C ALA A 75 2.72 -12.91 -5.16
N GLU A 76 3.62 -13.80 -4.72
CA GLU A 76 4.48 -13.46 -3.60
C GLU A 76 5.41 -12.32 -4.02
N PRO A 77 5.59 -11.29 -3.18
CA PRO A 77 6.67 -10.35 -3.42
C PRO A 77 8.02 -11.08 -3.28
N VAL A 78 9.10 -10.42 -3.68
CA VAL A 78 10.44 -10.97 -3.39
C VAL A 78 10.63 -10.98 -1.87
N ILE A 79 10.70 -12.17 -1.26
CA ILE A 79 10.83 -12.37 0.19
C ILE A 79 12.20 -12.96 0.53
N GLY A 80 12.82 -12.44 1.58
CA GLY A 80 14.03 -13.02 2.16
C GLY A 80 15.30 -12.85 1.33
N ASP A 81 15.24 -12.11 0.23
CA ASP A 81 16.42 -11.77 -0.58
C ASP A 81 17.03 -10.44 -0.10
N PRO A 82 18.21 -10.47 0.56
CA PRO A 82 18.85 -9.28 1.12
C PRO A 82 19.29 -8.26 0.06
N ARG A 83 19.29 -8.63 -1.24
CA ARG A 83 19.58 -7.69 -2.33
C ARG A 83 18.48 -6.64 -2.51
N TYR A 84 17.23 -7.00 -2.17
CA TYR A 84 16.07 -6.13 -2.36
C TYR A 84 15.55 -5.58 -1.03
N TRP A 85 15.53 -6.42 0.02
CA TRP A 85 14.94 -6.06 1.31
C TRP A 85 15.83 -6.49 2.48
N PRO A 86 15.99 -5.67 3.53
CA PRO A 86 16.71 -6.09 4.73
C PRO A 86 16.13 -7.39 5.34
N ALA A 87 16.99 -8.34 5.68
CA ALA A 87 16.60 -9.61 6.32
C ALA A 87 15.93 -9.44 7.70
N THR A 88 15.97 -8.23 8.26
CA THR A 88 15.32 -7.86 9.52
C THR A 88 13.83 -7.57 9.38
N ILE A 89 13.32 -7.35 8.17
CA ILE A 89 11.89 -7.10 7.95
C ILE A 89 11.09 -8.32 8.38
N ARG A 90 9.95 -8.07 9.05
CA ARG A 90 9.00 -9.08 9.50
C ARG A 90 7.63 -8.79 8.89
N PRO A 91 6.87 -9.83 8.50
CA PRO A 91 5.55 -9.64 7.91
C PRO A 91 4.61 -8.92 8.89
N ARG A 92 3.73 -8.08 8.35
CA ARG A 92 2.75 -7.28 9.09
C ARG A 92 1.33 -7.65 8.66
N PRO A 93 0.81 -8.84 9.03
CA PRO A 93 -0.55 -9.23 8.70
C PRO A 93 -1.56 -8.30 9.38
N SER A 94 -2.75 -8.20 8.81
CA SER A 94 -3.86 -7.43 9.38
C SER A 94 -5.10 -8.33 9.52
N PRO A 95 -5.95 -8.11 10.54
CA PRO A 95 -7.17 -8.90 10.69
C PRO A 95 -8.15 -8.60 9.55
N PRO A 96 -9.08 -9.52 9.23
CA PRO A 96 -10.13 -9.28 8.26
C PRO A 96 -10.87 -7.97 8.55
N GLY A 97 -11.07 -7.15 7.52
CA GLY A 97 -11.73 -5.84 7.62
C GLY A 97 -10.80 -4.66 7.93
N ALA A 98 -9.57 -4.88 8.40
CA ALA A 98 -8.64 -3.79 8.73
C ALA A 98 -8.32 -2.87 7.54
N ALA A 99 -8.23 -3.43 6.33
CA ALA A 99 -8.07 -2.62 5.12
C ALA A 99 -9.25 -1.66 4.92
N LEU A 100 -10.49 -2.14 5.09
CA LEU A 100 -11.71 -1.33 5.00
C LEU A 100 -11.76 -0.26 6.10
N ASP A 101 -11.33 -0.59 7.31
CA ASP A 101 -11.26 0.37 8.41
C ASP A 101 -10.21 1.46 8.14
N CYS A 102 -9.05 1.08 7.60
CA CYS A 102 -8.02 2.02 7.14
C CYS A 102 -8.60 3.05 6.14
N TYR A 103 -9.37 2.57 5.15
CA TYR A 103 -10.09 3.42 4.19
C TYR A 103 -11.13 4.34 4.87
N ARG A 104 -11.88 3.83 5.85
CA ARG A 104 -12.94 4.60 6.54
C ARG A 104 -12.37 5.70 7.44
N THR A 105 -11.26 5.44 8.13
CA THR A 105 -10.58 6.46 8.94
C THR A 105 -10.02 7.57 8.05
N ALA A 106 -9.47 7.19 6.90
CA ALA A 106 -8.95 8.13 5.90
C ALA A 106 -10.03 9.08 5.34
N SER A 107 -11.27 8.60 5.17
CA SER A 107 -12.38 9.37 4.61
C SER A 107 -13.16 10.23 5.61
N THR A 108 -13.13 9.89 6.90
CA THR A 108 -13.90 10.60 7.95
C THR A 108 -13.18 11.77 8.59
N THR A 109 -11.86 11.90 8.39
CA THR A 109 -11.04 12.95 9.03
C THR A 109 -11.25 14.37 8.43
N THR A 110 -12.15 14.56 7.45
CA THR A 110 -12.36 15.89 6.81
C THR A 110 -13.85 16.20 6.61
N PRO A 111 -14.33 17.43 6.95
CA PRO A 111 -15.72 17.81 6.66
C PRO A 111 -16.00 17.83 5.15
N ALA A 112 -17.16 17.29 4.77
CA ALA A 112 -17.58 17.07 3.39
C ALA A 112 -17.64 18.33 2.49
N TRP A 113 -17.60 19.54 3.09
CA TRP A 113 -17.68 20.83 2.40
C TRP A 113 -16.31 21.34 1.87
N SER A 114 -15.18 20.77 2.29
CA SER A 114 -13.87 21.24 1.80
C SER A 114 -13.68 20.95 0.30
N PRO A 115 -13.19 21.90 -0.52
CA PRO A 115 -12.80 21.66 -1.92
C PRO A 115 -11.72 20.57 -2.07
N SER A 116 -10.96 20.31 -1.00
CA SER A 116 -9.97 19.24 -0.87
C SER A 116 -10.51 17.97 -0.17
N GLY A 117 -11.82 17.91 0.09
CA GLY A 117 -12.45 16.96 1.01
C GLY A 117 -12.70 15.55 0.46
N ARG A 118 -12.59 15.32 -0.85
CA ARG A 118 -12.70 13.96 -1.42
C ARG A 118 -11.33 13.30 -1.51
N THR A 119 -11.14 12.24 -0.71
CA THR A 119 -10.02 11.30 -0.87
C THR A 119 -10.19 10.54 -2.18
N ARG A 120 -9.16 10.53 -3.02
CA ARG A 120 -9.08 9.70 -4.23
C ARG A 120 -8.36 8.39 -3.92
N ILE A 121 -8.78 7.29 -4.51
CA ILE A 121 -8.07 6.01 -4.42
C ILE A 121 -7.14 5.94 -5.64
N LEU A 122 -5.84 5.81 -5.38
CA LEU A 122 -4.87 5.44 -6.41
C LEU A 122 -4.57 3.96 -6.22
N ARG A 123 -4.91 3.14 -7.22
CA ARG A 123 -4.55 1.72 -7.25
C ARG A 123 -3.37 1.51 -8.18
N LEU A 124 -2.32 0.91 -7.65
CA LEU A 124 -1.15 0.41 -8.37
C LEU A 124 -1.17 -1.10 -8.19
N SER A 125 -1.40 -1.84 -9.27
CA SER A 125 -1.45 -3.30 -9.22
C SER A 125 -1.09 -3.90 -10.56
N ASN A 126 -0.03 -4.71 -10.59
CA ASN A 126 0.37 -5.47 -11.76
C ASN A 126 -0.47 -6.76 -11.86
N CYS A 127 -1.70 -6.60 -12.38
CA CYS A 127 -2.49 -7.73 -12.85
C CYS A 127 -2.18 -7.99 -14.34
N SER A 128 -1.04 -8.61 -14.64
CA SER A 128 -0.77 -9.10 -15.99
C SER A 128 -1.91 -10.02 -16.44
N ALA A 129 -2.55 -9.76 -17.58
CA ALA A 129 -3.35 -10.78 -18.24
C ALA A 129 -2.44 -11.98 -18.59
N PRO A 130 -2.89 -13.24 -18.47
CA PRO A 130 -2.13 -14.31 -19.11
C PRO A 130 -2.00 -13.95 -20.59
N ALA A 131 -0.80 -14.06 -21.14
CA ALA A 131 -0.64 -14.12 -22.58
C ALA A 131 -1.48 -15.30 -23.08
N ALA A 132 -2.38 -15.02 -24.02
CA ALA A 132 -3.25 -16.01 -24.66
C ALA A 132 -2.43 -17.06 -25.43
#